data_AF-A0A2E5V9L7-F1
#
_entry.id   AF-A0A2E5V9L7-F1
#
_cell.length_a   1.000
_cell.length_b   1.000
_cell.length_c   1.000
_cell.angle_alpha   90.00
_cell.angle_beta   90.00
_cell.angle_gamma   90.00
#
_symmetry.space_group_name_H-M   'P 1'
#
loop_
_entity.id
_entity.type
_entity.pdbx_description
1 polymer ?
#
loop_
_entity_poly.entity_id
_entity_poly.type
_entity_poly.pdbx_seq_one_letter_code
_entity_poly.pdbx_strand_id
1 'polypeptide(L)'
;MSLKSIILFSAILITLNINIASSHHGFAAYTQNSITLKGTVSNFRFVNPHVQIYFDVLNEDNQVEKWQGELTAPNRLSRGGMTKNTFQVGDVIILTGRIPNNGALSLKISTITRETGEVIPTDYILEDL
;
A
#
# COMPACT_ATOMS: atom_id res chain seq x y z
N MET A 1 39.30 -45.24 5.82
CA MET A 1 38.52 -44.14 6.42
C MET A 1 37.75 -44.72 7.59
N SER A 2 37.99 -44.26 8.83
CA SER A 2 37.40 -44.91 10.01
C SER A 2 35.91 -44.56 10.16
N LEU A 3 35.11 -45.49 10.67
CA LEU A 3 33.64 -45.36 10.85
C LEU A 3 33.24 -44.09 11.64
N LYS A 4 34.16 -43.56 12.47
CA LYS A 4 33.98 -42.32 13.24
C LYS A 4 33.91 -41.06 12.36
N SER A 5 34.53 -41.07 11.18
CA SER A 5 34.56 -39.93 10.26
C SER A 5 33.28 -39.79 9.43
N ILE A 6 32.51 -40.87 9.26
CA ILE A 6 31.25 -40.86 8.51
C ILE A 6 30.13 -40.22 9.36
N ILE A 7 30.11 -40.49 10.67
CA ILE A 7 29.09 -39.92 11.59
C ILE A 7 29.23 -38.40 11.73
N LEU A 8 30.45 -37.85 11.62
CA LEU A 8 30.66 -36.40 11.66
C LEU A 8 30.14 -35.68 10.40
N PHE A 9 30.08 -36.38 9.27
CA PHE A 9 29.61 -35.81 8.00
C PHE A 9 28.08 -35.85 7.87
N SER A 10 27.42 -36.86 8.45
CA SER A 10 25.95 -36.94 8.49
C SER A 10 25.31 -36.01 9.52
N ALA A 11 26.03 -35.62 10.58
CA ALA A 11 25.51 -34.72 11.61
C ALA A 11 25.45 -33.23 11.17
N ILE A 12 26.20 -32.84 10.12
CA ILE A 12 26.22 -31.45 9.62
C ILE A 12 25.10 -31.20 8.59
N LEU A 13 24.40 -32.24 8.12
CA LEU A 13 23.48 -32.14 6.99
C LEU A 13 21.99 -31.96 7.36
N ILE A 14 21.61 -31.90 8.64
CA ILE A 14 20.19 -31.98 9.08
C ILE A 14 19.62 -30.69 9.72
N THR A 15 20.28 -29.54 9.59
CA THR A 15 19.66 -28.28 10.09
C THR A 15 19.77 -27.10 9.12
N LEU A 16 19.46 -27.30 7.84
CA LEU A 16 18.85 -26.21 7.08
C LEU A 16 17.36 -26.18 7.41
N ASN A 17 17.01 -25.48 8.48
CA ASN A 17 15.66 -24.94 8.62
C ASN A 17 15.52 -23.88 7.51
N ILE A 18 15.13 -24.33 6.32
CA ILE A 18 14.67 -23.46 5.25
C ILE A 18 13.34 -22.90 5.74
N ASN A 19 13.42 -21.87 6.59
CA ASN A 19 12.29 -21.01 6.86
C ASN A 19 11.98 -20.35 5.52
N ILE A 20 11.09 -20.97 4.76
CA ILE A 20 10.39 -20.31 3.66
C ILE A 20 9.54 -19.26 4.38
N ALA A 21 10.15 -18.12 4.68
CA ALA A 21 9.43 -16.95 5.14
C ALA A 21 8.48 -16.62 4.00
N SER A 22 7.22 -17.05 4.15
CA SER A 22 6.19 -16.73 3.20
C SER A 22 5.93 -15.24 3.33
N SER A 23 6.57 -14.47 2.46
CA SER A 23 6.37 -13.03 2.37
C SER A 23 5.02 -12.77 1.71
N HIS A 24 3.93 -13.13 2.39
CA HIS A 24 2.62 -12.60 2.06
C HIS A 24 2.61 -11.13 2.47
N HIS A 25 2.25 -10.23 1.56
CA HIS A 25 2.08 -8.79 1.82
C HIS A 25 0.92 -8.57 2.81
N GLY A 26 1.15 -8.89 4.08
CA GLY A 26 0.10 -9.07 5.06
C GLY A 26 -0.64 -7.77 5.34
N PHE A 27 -1.92 -7.72 4.97
CA PHE A 27 -2.84 -6.66 5.38
C PHE A 27 -3.17 -6.68 6.89
N ALA A 28 -2.54 -7.56 7.67
CA ALA A 28 -2.70 -7.62 9.12
C ALA A 28 -2.32 -6.30 9.83
N ALA A 29 -1.49 -5.47 9.19
CA ALA A 29 -1.17 -4.13 9.67
C ALA A 29 -2.31 -3.12 9.48
N TYR A 30 -3.35 -3.47 8.72
CA TYR A 30 -4.47 -2.60 8.35
C TYR A 30 -5.79 -3.09 8.92
N THR A 31 -6.76 -2.18 8.97
CA THR A 31 -8.13 -2.49 9.36
C THR A 31 -8.79 -3.43 8.37
N GLN A 32 -9.74 -4.25 8.84
CA GLN A 32 -10.52 -5.13 7.97
C GLN A 32 -11.44 -4.33 7.03
N ASN A 33 -12.06 -3.28 7.58
CA ASN A 33 -12.98 -2.42 6.85
C ASN A 33 -12.25 -1.21 6.26
N SER A 34 -12.74 -0.76 5.11
CA SER A 34 -12.30 0.49 4.48
C SER A 34 -13.08 1.68 5.03
N ILE A 35 -12.46 2.85 4.97
CA ILE A 35 -13.10 4.16 5.16
C ILE A 35 -13.08 4.93 3.84
N THR A 36 -13.89 5.97 3.75
CA THR A 36 -13.92 6.91 2.62
C THR A 36 -13.65 8.31 3.13
N LEU A 37 -12.70 9.00 2.49
CA LEU A 37 -12.29 10.36 2.84
C LEU A 37 -12.45 11.26 1.61
N LYS A 38 -12.98 12.47 1.82
CA LYS A 38 -12.90 13.56 0.84
C LYS A 38 -11.74 14.46 1.24
N GLY A 39 -10.80 14.69 0.34
CA GLY A 39 -9.63 15.50 0.62
C GLY A 39 -9.17 16.31 -0.59
N THR A 40 -8.33 17.31 -0.30
CA THR A 40 -7.69 18.15 -1.31
C THR A 40 -6.24 17.72 -1.46
N VAL A 41 -5.80 17.40 -2.68
CA VAL A 41 -4.42 16.97 -2.95
C VAL A 41 -3.44 18.07 -2.58
N SER A 42 -2.48 17.75 -1.71
CA SER A 42 -1.40 18.65 -1.30
C SER A 42 -0.05 18.27 -1.92
N ASN A 43 0.13 17.00 -2.32
CA ASN A 43 1.27 16.55 -3.12
C ASN A 43 0.97 15.21 -3.81
N PHE A 44 1.61 14.96 -4.95
CA PHE A 44 1.53 13.68 -5.66
C PHE A 44 2.91 13.19 -6.08
N ARG A 45 3.29 12.01 -5.58
CA ARG A 45 4.61 11.42 -5.85
C ARG A 45 4.44 10.15 -6.67
N PHE A 46 4.63 10.29 -7.98
CA PHE A 46 4.61 9.17 -8.92
C PHE A 46 6.01 8.59 -9.11
N VAL A 47 6.53 7.94 -8.05
CA VAL A 47 7.89 7.39 -7.99
C VAL A 47 7.87 5.96 -7.44
N ASN A 48 8.91 5.17 -7.73
CA ASN A 48 9.04 3.82 -7.18
C ASN A 48 9.49 3.87 -5.68
N PRO A 49 9.12 2.88 -4.84
CA PRO A 49 8.39 1.64 -5.17
C PRO A 49 6.86 1.75 -5.09
N HIS A 50 6.32 2.81 -4.47
CA HIS A 50 4.89 3.03 -4.32
C HIS A 50 4.54 4.47 -4.69
N VAL A 51 3.47 4.63 -5.47
CA VAL A 51 2.90 5.95 -5.71
C VAL A 51 2.20 6.44 -4.45
N GLN A 52 2.44 7.71 -4.10
CA GLN A 52 1.88 8.34 -2.91
C GLN A 52 1.08 9.58 -3.27
N ILE A 53 -0.08 9.75 -2.64
CA ILE A 53 -0.92 10.96 -2.70
C ILE A 53 -0.97 11.53 -1.30
N TYR A 54 -0.56 12.78 -1.11
CA TYR A 54 -0.76 13.51 0.13
C TYR A 54 -1.97 14.41 -0.04
N PHE A 55 -2.84 14.45 0.97
CA PHE A 55 -4.08 15.20 0.90
C PHE A 55 -4.51 15.71 2.27
N ASP A 56 -5.20 16.84 2.26
CA ASP A 56 -5.74 17.50 3.44
C ASP A 56 -7.22 17.16 3.56
N VAL A 57 -7.63 16.65 4.72
CA VAL A 57 -9.02 16.33 5.06
C VAL A 57 -9.50 17.32 6.11
N LEU A 58 -10.66 17.92 5.89
CA LEU A 58 -11.34 18.71 6.91
C LEU A 58 -12.18 17.77 7.77
N ASN A 59 -11.86 17.66 9.05
CA ASN A 59 -12.64 16.84 9.98
C ASN A 59 -13.89 17.58 10.48
N GLU A 60 -14.70 16.91 11.29
CA GLU A 60 -15.98 17.44 11.81
C GLU A 60 -15.79 18.70 12.68
N ASP A 61 -14.62 18.86 13.29
CA ASP A 61 -14.24 20.02 14.11
C ASP A 61 -13.68 21.19 13.27
N ASN A 62 -13.75 21.11 11.94
CA ASN A 62 -13.14 22.06 10.99
C ASN A 62 -11.61 22.17 11.13
N GLN A 63 -10.95 21.12 11.63
CA GLN A 63 -9.50 21.04 11.66
C GLN A 63 -8.98 20.29 10.43
N VAL A 64 -7.81 20.71 9.95
CA VAL A 64 -7.15 20.09 8.80
C VAL A 64 -6.26 18.96 9.28
N GLU A 65 -6.57 17.75 8.84
CA GLU A 65 -5.75 16.56 9.00
C GLU A 65 -4.92 16.31 7.74
N LYS A 66 -3.64 16.02 7.91
CA LYS A 66 -2.72 15.71 6.81
C LYS A 66 -2.62 14.22 6.64
N TRP A 67 -3.13 13.72 5.53
CA TRP A 67 -3.19 12.30 5.23
C TRP A 67 -2.18 11.91 4.15
N GLN A 68 -1.69 10.67 4.25
CA GLN A 68 -0.89 10.02 3.21
C GLN A 68 -1.63 8.81 2.65
N GLY A 69 -1.96 8.85 1.37
CA GLY A 69 -2.44 7.71 0.60
C GLY A 69 -1.32 6.96 -0.10
N GLU A 70 -1.39 5.64 -0.10
CA GLU A 70 -0.46 4.76 -0.82
C GLU A 70 -1.20 3.91 -1.85
N LEU A 71 -0.63 3.84 -3.06
CA LEU A 71 -1.03 2.96 -4.15
C LEU A 71 0.10 1.94 -4.44
N THR A 72 -0.08 1.13 -5.48
CA THR A 72 0.98 0.21 -5.94
C THR A 72 2.14 0.94 -6.66
N ALA A 73 3.02 0.18 -7.30
CA ALA A 73 4.13 0.69 -8.08
C ALA A 73 3.68 1.48 -9.35
N PRO A 74 4.40 2.57 -9.71
CA PRO A 74 4.11 3.39 -10.89
C PRO A 74 3.92 2.61 -12.19
N ASN A 75 4.73 1.57 -12.41
CA ASN A 75 4.68 0.76 -13.63
C ASN A 75 3.36 0.01 -13.81
N ARG A 76 2.68 -0.37 -12.73
CA ARG A 76 1.37 -1.03 -12.76
C ARG A 76 0.28 0.00 -13.04
N LEU A 77 0.31 1.13 -12.32
CA LEU A 77 -0.67 2.21 -12.47
C LEU A 77 -0.61 2.86 -13.86
N SER A 78 0.58 3.00 -14.44
CA SER A 78 0.73 3.51 -15.81
C SER A 78 0.07 2.63 -16.87
N ARG A 79 -0.09 1.32 -16.64
CA ARG A 79 -0.86 0.46 -17.54
C ARG A 79 -2.37 0.75 -17.46
N GLY A 80 -2.84 1.28 -16.33
CA GLY A 80 -4.19 1.81 -16.15
C GLY A 80 -4.35 3.27 -16.56
N GLY A 81 -3.34 3.89 -17.16
CA GLY A 81 -3.40 5.28 -17.65
C GLY A 81 -2.99 6.35 -16.63
N MET A 82 -2.63 5.98 -15.40
CA MET A 82 -2.13 6.95 -14.42
C MET A 82 -0.71 7.42 -14.79
N THR A 83 -0.48 8.72 -14.71
CA THR A 83 0.82 9.34 -14.96
C THR A 83 1.17 10.29 -13.82
N LYS A 84 2.40 10.79 -13.79
CA LYS A 84 2.82 11.84 -12.85
C LYS A 84 1.97 13.13 -12.89
N ASN A 85 1.18 13.33 -13.94
CA ASN A 85 0.33 14.51 -14.11
C ASN A 85 -1.15 14.24 -13.78
N THR A 86 -1.51 13.01 -13.40
CA THR A 86 -2.92 12.63 -13.15
C THR A 86 -3.54 13.44 -12.03
N PHE A 87 -2.80 13.76 -10.97
CA PHE A 87 -3.27 14.63 -9.90
C PHE A 87 -2.41 15.88 -9.83
N GLN A 88 -3.06 17.01 -9.58
CA GLN A 88 -2.43 18.29 -9.31
C GLN A 88 -2.75 18.74 -7.88
N VAL A 89 -1.91 19.60 -7.31
CA VAL A 89 -2.20 20.23 -6.03
C VAL A 89 -3.49 21.05 -6.16
N GLY A 90 -4.39 20.90 -5.20
CA GLY A 90 -5.72 21.53 -5.22
C GLY A 90 -6.84 20.64 -5.79
N ASP A 91 -6.51 19.51 -6.42
CA ASP A 91 -7.54 18.56 -6.88
C ASP A 91 -8.33 18.04 -5.68
N VAL A 92 -9.67 18.10 -5.77
CA VAL A 92 -10.57 17.49 -4.78
C VAL A 92 -10.86 16.05 -5.21
N ILE A 93 -10.54 15.11 -4.32
CA ILE A 93 -10.68 13.69 -4.56
C ILE A 93 -11.37 13.00 -3.38
N ILE A 94 -12.06 11.92 -3.71
CA ILE A 94 -12.69 11.00 -2.77
C ILE A 94 -11.88 9.72 -2.84
N LEU A 95 -11.26 9.33 -1.73
CA LEU A 95 -10.46 8.12 -1.63
C LEU A 95 -11.13 7.12 -0.70
N THR A 96 -11.13 5.85 -1.10
CA THR A 96 -11.54 4.74 -0.23
C THR A 96 -10.36 3.81 -0.02
N GLY A 97 -10.20 3.31 1.21
CA GLY A 97 -9.12 2.40 1.52
C GLY A 97 -9.09 1.98 3.00
N ARG A 98 -8.12 1.15 3.35
CA ARG A 98 -7.92 0.70 4.74
C ARG A 98 -6.89 1.58 5.46
N ILE A 99 -7.10 1.81 6.75
CA ILE A 99 -6.15 2.54 7.59
C ILE A 99 -5.27 1.56 8.37
N PRO A 100 -4.05 1.95 8.78
CA PRO A 100 -3.24 1.09 9.62
C PRO A 100 -3.81 0.98 11.03
N ASN A 101 -3.63 -0.19 11.65
CA ASN A 101 -4.11 -0.47 13.01
C ASN A 101 -3.38 0.34 14.10
N ASN A 102 -2.30 1.05 13.76
CA ASN A 102 -1.51 1.88 14.67
C ASN A 102 -2.02 3.32 14.80
N GLY A 103 -3.10 3.68 14.09
CA GLY A 103 -3.71 5.02 14.17
C GLY A 103 -3.00 6.11 13.36
N ALA A 104 -2.02 5.77 12.52
CA ALA A 104 -1.44 6.75 11.61
C ALA A 104 -2.49 7.24 10.59
N LEU A 105 -2.44 8.53 10.24
CA LEU A 105 -3.27 9.16 9.21
C LEU A 105 -2.78 8.76 7.81
N SER A 106 -2.89 7.48 7.50
CA SER A 106 -2.56 6.95 6.19
C SER A 106 -3.63 6.01 5.67
N LEU A 107 -3.69 5.90 4.35
CA LEU A 107 -4.71 5.15 3.65
C LEU A 107 -4.05 4.24 2.63
N LYS A 108 -4.28 2.93 2.74
CA LYS A 108 -3.99 1.99 1.66
C LYS A 108 -5.14 2.05 0.67
N ILE A 109 -4.95 2.78 -0.42
CA ILE A 109 -6.03 3.19 -1.32
C ILE A 109 -6.49 2.00 -2.17
N SER A 110 -7.80 1.77 -2.20
CA SER A 110 -8.46 0.84 -3.13
C SER A 110 -9.16 1.58 -4.28
N THR A 111 -9.77 2.74 -4.03
CA THR A 111 -10.50 3.51 -5.05
C THR A 111 -10.20 4.99 -4.94
N ILE A 112 -10.13 5.67 -6.08
CA ILE A 112 -10.07 7.13 -6.16
C ILE A 112 -11.14 7.60 -7.14
N THR A 113 -11.93 8.59 -6.73
CA THR A 113 -12.94 9.25 -7.55
C THR A 113 -12.70 10.75 -7.49
N ARG A 114 -12.70 11.44 -8.64
CA ARG A 114 -12.70 12.91 -8.67
C ARG A 114 -14.03 13.44 -8.15
N GLU A 115 -14.06 14.71 -7.75
CA GLU A 115 -15.32 15.39 -7.40
C GLU A 115 -16.37 15.35 -8.53
N THR A 116 -15.93 15.27 -9.79
CA THR A 116 -16.80 15.11 -10.97
C THR A 116 -17.50 13.75 -11.06
N GLY A 117 -17.09 12.77 -10.24
CA GLY A 117 -17.55 11.38 -10.31
C GLY A 117 -16.68 10.48 -11.19
N GLU A 118 -15.65 11.00 -11.85
CA GLU A 118 -14.70 10.19 -12.63
C GLU A 118 -13.91 9.25 -11.71
N VAL A 119 -14.01 7.95 -11.97
CA VAL A 119 -13.23 6.93 -11.25
C VAL A 119 -11.85 6.80 -11.89
N ILE A 120 -10.80 6.94 -11.08
CA ILE A 120 -9.42 6.77 -11.51
C ILE A 120 -9.00 5.31 -11.27
N PRO A 121 -8.52 4.59 -12.29
CA PRO A 121 -8.02 3.22 -12.11
C PRO A 121 -6.85 3.17 -11.12
N THR A 122 -6.97 2.33 -10.09
CA THR A 122 -6.00 2.17 -8.98
C THR A 122 -5.30 0.80 -8.97
N ASP A 123 -5.64 -0.07 -9.92
CA ASP A 123 -5.12 -1.42 -10.19
C ASP A 123 -5.05 -2.42 -9.03
N TYR A 124 -5.53 -2.08 -7.83
CA TYR A 124 -5.76 -3.04 -6.75
C TYR A 124 -6.88 -4.01 -7.18
N ILE A 125 -6.49 -5.08 -7.89
CA ILE A 125 -7.36 -6.23 -8.08
C ILE A 125 -7.68 -6.78 -6.69
N LEU A 126 -8.97 -6.93 -6.40
CA LEU A 126 -9.54 -7.46 -5.15
C LEU A 126 -9.11 -8.91 -4.83
N GLU A 127 -8.22 -9.51 -5.62
CA GLU A 127 -7.70 -10.88 -5.44
C GLU A 127 -6.70 -11.00 -4.28
N ASP A 128 -6.21 -9.88 -3.74
CA ASP A 128 -5.36 -9.83 -2.55
C ASP A 128 -6.13 -9.48 -1.25
N LEU A 129 -7.48 -9.48 -1.28
CA LEU A 129 -8.34 -9.23 -0.10
C LEU A 129 -8.87 -10.51 0.54
#